data_AF-A0A1H8WUF2-F1
#
_entry.id   AF-A0A1H8WUF2-F1
#
_cell.length_a   1.000
_cell.length_b   1.000
_cell.length_c   1.000
_cell.angle_alpha   90.00
_cell.angle_beta   90.00
_cell.angle_gamma   90.00
#
_symmetry.space_group_name_H-M   'P 1'
#
loop_
_entity.id
_entity.type
_entity.pdbx_description
1 polymer ?
#
loop_
_entity_poly.entity_id
_entity_poly.type
_entity_poly.pdbx_seq_one_letter_code
_entity_poly.pdbx_strand_id
1 'polypeptide(L)'
;MEVTKAQREIRSVYINGAVGQAVSGVIWLLSASLGTFLSVQAGVISLFVGGMFIFPLTQVALRLSGRSATVSSENPLDGLAMQVAFIVPLLIPVIGAAALYNINWYYPAFMVVVGVHYLPFVFLYGMKAYAVLAAVLIGGGVTIGWTLPDSFAVGGWVAAIALLVFSLYVWRHD
;
A
#
# COMPACT_ATOMS: atom_id res chain seq x y z
N MET A 1 19.38 0.67 -20.63
CA MET A 1 19.29 -0.50 -19.74
C MET A 1 18.12 -1.38 -20.19
N GLU A 2 18.30 -2.70 -20.26
CA GLU A 2 17.19 -3.65 -20.53
C GLU A 2 16.15 -3.64 -19.41
N VAL A 3 14.85 -3.71 -19.74
CA VAL A 3 13.74 -3.64 -18.76
C VAL A 3 13.87 -4.71 -17.69
N THR A 4 14.24 -5.94 -18.06
CA THR A 4 14.42 -7.04 -17.11
C THR A 4 15.54 -6.76 -16.10
N LYS A 5 16.60 -6.04 -16.51
CA LYS A 5 17.69 -5.63 -15.62
C LYS A 5 17.21 -4.53 -14.66
N ALA A 6 16.46 -3.57 -15.18
CA ALA A 6 15.87 -2.49 -14.39
C ALA A 6 14.92 -3.03 -13.30
N GLN A 7 14.04 -3.99 -13.65
CA GLN A 7 13.14 -4.65 -12.70
C GLN A 7 13.89 -5.49 -11.65
N ARG A 8 14.98 -6.17 -12.04
CA ARG A 8 15.83 -6.93 -11.10
C ARG A 8 16.47 -6.01 -10.06
N GLU A 9 16.97 -4.85 -10.49
CA GLU A 9 17.54 -3.86 -9.58
C GLU A 9 16.49 -3.35 -8.59
N ILE A 10 15.30 -2.97 -9.07
CA ILE A 10 14.16 -2.57 -8.21
C ILE A 10 13.87 -3.63 -7.15
N ARG A 11 13.77 -4.90 -7.56
CA ARG A 11 13.55 -6.04 -6.65
C ARG A 11 14.66 -6.17 -5.61
N SER A 12 15.93 -6.07 -6.03
CA SER A 12 17.07 -6.20 -5.13
C SER A 12 17.16 -5.06 -4.11
N VAL A 13 16.90 -3.81 -4.52
CA VAL A 13 16.98 -2.62 -3.66
C VAL A 13 15.82 -2.62 -2.66
N TYR A 14 14.61 -2.94 -3.13
CA TYR A 14 13.40 -2.85 -2.31
C TYR A 14 12.94 -4.19 -1.72
N ILE A 15 13.74 -5.27 -1.86
CA ILE A 15 13.44 -6.62 -1.34
C ILE A 15 12.07 -7.08 -1.85
N ASN A 16 11.89 -7.06 -3.17
CA ASN A 16 10.61 -7.30 -3.85
C ASN A 16 9.46 -6.38 -3.38
N GLY A 17 9.76 -5.30 -2.66
CA GLY A 17 8.81 -4.38 -2.02
C GLY A 17 8.37 -4.81 -0.61
N ALA A 18 8.88 -5.93 -0.07
CA ALA A 18 8.44 -6.54 1.18
C ALA A 18 8.39 -5.56 2.35
N VAL A 19 9.43 -4.76 2.53
CA VAL A 19 9.53 -3.79 3.64
C VAL A 19 8.46 -2.72 3.55
N GLY A 20 8.18 -2.21 2.35
CA GLY A 20 7.12 -1.22 2.14
C GLY A 20 5.74 -1.78 2.43
N GLN A 21 5.50 -3.05 2.07
CA GLN A 21 4.24 -3.73 2.38
C GLN A 21 4.09 -3.99 3.89
N ALA A 22 5.18 -4.31 4.60
CA ALA A 22 5.17 -4.46 6.05
C ALA A 22 4.83 -3.14 6.75
N VAL A 23 5.52 -2.06 6.39
CA VAL A 23 5.28 -0.71 6.92
C VAL A 23 3.83 -0.28 6.68
N SER A 24 3.34 -0.45 5.45
CA SER A 24 1.94 -0.16 5.10
C SER A 24 0.99 -1.02 5.95
N GLY A 25 1.20 -2.34 6.00
CA GLY A 25 0.37 -3.26 6.79
C GLY A 25 0.31 -2.91 8.28
N VAL A 26 1.41 -2.48 8.89
CA VAL A 26 1.46 -2.03 10.29
C VAL A 26 0.68 -0.72 10.48
N ILE A 27 0.77 0.23 9.55
CA ILE A 27 0.00 1.48 9.61
C ILE A 27 -1.50 1.20 9.47
N TRP A 28 -1.88 0.32 8.54
CA TRP A 28 -3.26 -0.12 8.38
C TRP A 28 -3.78 -0.84 9.63
N LEU A 29 -2.95 -1.72 10.23
CA LEU A 29 -3.27 -2.42 11.47
C LEU A 29 -3.49 -1.45 12.64
N LEU A 30 -2.58 -0.48 12.80
CA LEU A 30 -2.69 0.56 13.83
C LEU A 30 -3.97 1.37 13.62
N SER A 31 -4.25 1.78 12.39
CA SER A 31 -5.45 2.53 12.07
C SER A 31 -6.73 1.75 12.34
N ALA A 32 -6.82 0.50 11.90
CA ALA A 32 -7.97 -0.36 12.17
C ALA A 32 -8.16 -0.58 13.68
N SER A 33 -7.06 -0.76 14.43
CA SER A 33 -7.08 -0.91 15.89
C SER A 33 -7.61 0.34 16.57
N LEU A 34 -7.08 1.51 16.23
CA LEU A 34 -7.55 2.80 16.77
C LEU A 34 -9.01 3.08 16.40
N GLY A 35 -9.38 2.77 15.15
CA GLY A 35 -10.76 2.88 14.65
C GLY A 35 -11.76 1.97 15.37
N THR A 36 -11.30 0.79 15.81
CA THR A 36 -12.13 -0.22 16.49
C THR A 36 -12.24 0.06 17.99
N PHE A 37 -11.12 0.39 18.64
CA PHE A 37 -11.03 0.40 20.10
C PHE A 37 -11.01 1.80 20.72
N LEU A 38 -10.75 2.85 19.94
CA LEU A 38 -10.67 4.22 20.45
C LEU A 38 -11.75 5.12 19.83
N SER A 39 -11.63 5.44 18.54
CA SER A 39 -12.65 6.21 17.83
C SER A 39 -12.44 6.18 16.32
N VAL A 40 -13.53 6.41 15.58
CA VAL A 40 -13.50 6.60 14.12
C VAL A 40 -12.48 7.66 13.71
N GLN A 41 -12.44 8.82 14.40
CA GLN A 41 -11.48 9.88 14.06
C GLN A 41 -10.03 9.43 14.27
N ALA A 42 -9.73 8.66 15.32
CA ALA A 42 -8.39 8.14 15.54
C ALA A 42 -7.96 7.18 14.41
N GLY A 43 -8.87 6.32 13.93
CA GLY A 43 -8.64 5.48 12.76
C GLY A 43 -8.36 6.29 11.49
N VAL A 44 -9.19 7.28 11.19
CA VAL A 44 -9.02 8.15 10.01
C VAL A 44 -7.70 8.91 10.06
N ILE A 45 -7.40 9.59 11.17
CA ILE A 45 -6.20 10.42 11.30
C ILE A 45 -4.94 9.55 11.20
N SER A 46 -4.93 8.38 11.84
CA SER A 46 -3.75 7.51 11.84
C SER A 46 -3.41 6.95 10.46
N LEU A 47 -4.40 6.54 9.64
CA LEU A 47 -4.11 6.07 8.28
C LEU A 47 -3.74 7.22 7.35
N PHE A 48 -4.44 8.36 7.44
CA PHE A 48 -4.12 9.54 6.63
C PHE A 48 -2.70 10.04 6.92
N VAL A 49 -2.35 10.26 8.19
CA VAL A 49 -1.03 10.73 8.60
C VAL A 49 0.03 9.65 8.37
N GLY A 50 -0.22 8.42 8.82
CA GLY A 50 0.71 7.31 8.66
C GLY A 50 1.03 7.03 7.19
N GLY A 51 0.03 7.13 6.31
CA GLY A 51 0.16 6.96 4.86
C GLY A 51 1.22 7.88 4.23
N MET A 52 1.32 9.13 4.70
CA MET A 52 2.33 10.09 4.23
C MET A 52 3.76 9.68 4.58
N PHE A 53 3.94 8.85 5.61
CA PHE A 53 5.25 8.39 6.07
C PHE A 53 5.63 6.99 5.55
N ILE A 54 4.78 6.31 4.75
CA ILE A 54 5.08 4.95 4.27
C ILE A 54 6.44 4.90 3.55
N PHE A 55 6.67 5.77 2.57
CA PHE A 55 7.93 5.76 1.83
C PHE A 55 9.14 6.16 2.70
N PRO A 56 9.11 7.27 3.47
CA PRO A 56 10.18 7.59 4.41
C PRO A 56 10.51 6.46 5.40
N LEU A 57 9.50 5.84 6.01
CA LEU A 57 9.70 4.74 6.96
C LEU A 57 10.25 3.49 6.29
N THR A 58 9.82 3.20 5.06
CA THR A 58 10.38 2.11 4.24
C THR A 58 11.87 2.34 3.96
N GLN A 59 12.23 3.56 3.57
CA GLN A 59 13.63 3.95 3.33
C GLN A 59 14.48 3.81 4.58
N VAL A 60 13.99 4.28 5.73
CA VAL A 60 14.69 4.12 7.02
C VAL A 60 14.87 2.63 7.35
N ALA A 61 13.81 1.82 7.26
CA ALA A 61 13.86 0.39 7.55
C ALA A 61 14.85 -0.36 6.64
N LEU A 62 14.88 -0.05 5.34
CA LEU A 62 15.85 -0.64 4.41
C LEU A 62 17.29 -0.25 4.75
N ARG A 63 17.55 1.02 5.08
CA ARG A 63 18.90 1.47 5.46
C ARG A 63 19.39 0.83 6.77
N LEU A 64 18.50 0.68 7.75
CA LEU A 64 18.82 0.00 9.01
C LEU A 64 19.13 -1.49 8.81
N SER A 65 18.67 -2.11 7.72
CA SER A 65 19.05 -3.48 7.34
C SER A 65 20.42 -3.59 6.68
N GLY A 66 21.18 -2.48 6.58
CA GLY A 66 22.51 -2.45 5.97
C GLY A 66 22.52 -2.45 4.44
N ARG A 67 21.37 -2.21 3.81
CA ARG A 67 21.20 -2.24 2.34
C ARG A 67 21.16 -0.83 1.75
N SER A 68 21.60 -0.72 0.49
CA SER A 68 21.27 0.45 -0.34
C SER A 68 19.75 0.52 -0.51
N ALA A 69 19.16 1.67 -0.21
CA ALA A 69 17.73 1.94 -0.39
C ALA A 69 17.47 2.84 -1.62
N THR A 70 18.47 2.97 -2.49
CA THR A 70 18.44 3.82 -3.68
C THR A 70 18.72 3.01 -4.92
N VAL A 71 17.87 3.18 -5.92
CA VAL A 71 18.05 2.65 -7.28
C VAL A 71 19.06 3.53 -8.03
N SER A 72 19.82 2.98 -8.98
CA SER A 72 20.72 3.78 -9.79
C SER A 72 19.96 4.81 -10.63
N SER A 73 20.58 5.98 -10.83
CA SER A 73 20.03 7.04 -11.69
C SER A 73 19.91 6.65 -13.16
N GLU A 74 20.56 5.55 -13.57
CA GLU A 74 20.44 4.99 -14.92
C GLU A 74 19.18 4.13 -15.10
N ASN A 75 18.51 3.75 -14.02
CA ASN A 75 17.33 2.90 -14.06
C ASN A 75 16.12 3.67 -14.62
N PRO A 76 15.59 3.30 -15.80
CA PRO A 76 14.52 4.04 -16.45
C PRO A 76 13.18 3.94 -15.71
N LEU A 77 13.06 3.06 -14.71
CA LEU A 77 11.83 2.87 -13.94
C LEU A 77 11.73 3.80 -12.72
N ASP A 78 12.76 4.57 -12.40
CA ASP A 78 12.72 5.50 -11.27
C ASP A 78 11.62 6.57 -11.42
N GLY A 79 11.51 7.16 -12.62
CA GLY A 79 10.43 8.10 -12.94
C GLY A 79 9.03 7.47 -12.86
N LEU A 80 8.90 6.19 -13.25
CA LEU A 80 7.65 5.45 -13.08
C LEU A 80 7.33 5.22 -11.60
N ALA A 81 8.32 4.81 -10.79
CA ALA A 81 8.15 4.62 -9.36
C ALA A 81 7.65 5.91 -8.67
N MET A 82 8.19 7.06 -9.08
CA MET A 82 7.76 8.36 -8.57
C MET A 82 6.31 8.68 -8.93
N GLN A 83 5.92 8.53 -10.20
CA GLN A 83 4.52 8.74 -10.62
C GLN A 83 3.56 7.84 -9.87
N VAL A 84 3.93 6.57 -9.70
CA VAL A 84 3.13 5.58 -8.98
C VAL A 84 2.99 5.97 -7.51
N ALA A 85 4.06 6.44 -6.85
CA ALA A 85 4.02 6.91 -5.47
C ALA A 85 3.02 8.06 -5.25
N PHE A 86 2.84 8.94 -6.24
CA PHE A 86 1.89 10.06 -6.15
C PHE A 86 0.43 9.68 -6.44
N ILE A 87 0.13 8.47 -6.94
CA ILE A 87 -1.26 8.04 -7.21
C ILE A 87 -2.14 8.17 -5.95
N VAL A 88 -1.69 7.62 -4.82
CA VAL A 88 -2.49 7.60 -3.59
C VAL A 88 -2.71 9.02 -3.04
N PRO A 89 -1.67 9.86 -2.83
CA PRO A 89 -1.85 11.25 -2.38
C PRO A 89 -2.79 12.07 -3.27
N LEU A 90 -2.69 11.94 -4.60
CA LEU A 90 -3.54 12.67 -5.54
C LEU A 90 -5.01 12.21 -5.51
N LEU A 91 -5.27 10.98 -5.07
CA LEU A 91 -6.62 10.42 -4.97
C LEU A 91 -7.22 10.54 -3.56
N ILE A 92 -6.51 11.11 -2.58
CA ILE A 92 -7.06 11.41 -1.26
C ILE A 92 -8.36 12.24 -1.33
N PRO A 93 -8.52 13.26 -2.20
CA PRO A 93 -9.79 13.98 -2.30
C PRO A 93 -10.97 13.10 -2.69
N VAL A 94 -10.75 12.08 -3.53
CA VAL A 94 -11.79 11.12 -3.94
C VAL A 94 -12.18 10.21 -2.77
N ILE A 95 -11.19 9.73 -2.02
CA ILE A 95 -11.42 8.97 -0.78
C ILE A 95 -12.17 9.83 0.24
N GLY A 96 -11.78 11.10 0.38
CA GLY A 96 -12.43 12.07 1.25
C GLY A 96 -13.89 12.29 0.85
N ALA A 97 -14.19 12.44 -0.44
CA ALA A 97 -15.56 12.57 -0.94
C ALA A 97 -16.42 11.34 -0.59
N ALA A 98 -15.89 10.13 -0.75
CA ALA A 98 -16.58 8.90 -0.36
C ALA A 98 -16.85 8.85 1.16
N ALA A 99 -15.84 9.20 1.97
CA ALA A 99 -15.94 9.21 3.43
C ALA A 99 -16.87 10.30 3.97
N LEU A 100 -16.95 11.46 3.29
CA LEU A 100 -17.89 12.54 3.63
C LEU A 100 -19.34 12.16 3.32
N TYR A 101 -19.56 11.35 2.28
CA TYR A 101 -20.88 10.81 1.97
C TYR A 101 -21.29 9.69 2.95
N ASN A 102 -20.39 8.74 3.20
CA ASN A 102 -20.55 7.70 4.22
C ASN A 102 -19.19 7.38 4.83
N ILE A 103 -19.03 7.65 6.14
CA ILE A 103 -17.75 7.46 6.83
C ILE A 103 -17.26 6.00 6.81
N ASN A 104 -18.16 5.03 6.71
CA ASN A 104 -17.83 3.61 6.59
C ASN A 104 -17.18 3.26 5.25
N TRP A 105 -17.24 4.15 4.25
CA TRP A 105 -16.55 3.99 2.98
C TRP A 105 -15.10 4.46 3.00
N TYR A 106 -14.61 5.00 4.12
CA TYR A 106 -13.21 5.44 4.26
C TYR A 106 -12.19 4.33 3.91
N TYR A 107 -12.25 3.17 4.59
CA TYR A 107 -11.32 2.08 4.28
C TYR A 107 -11.63 1.40 2.94
N PRO A 108 -12.89 1.07 2.58
CA PRO A 108 -13.22 0.57 1.24
C PRO A 108 -12.65 1.42 0.10
N ALA A 109 -12.79 2.75 0.16
CA ALA A 109 -12.25 3.66 -0.85
C ALA A 109 -10.72 3.63 -0.87
N PHE A 110 -10.06 3.66 0.30
CA PHE A 110 -8.61 3.47 0.39
C PHE A 110 -8.16 2.13 -0.21
N MET A 111 -8.86 1.03 0.07
CA MET A 111 -8.53 -0.29 -0.46
C MET A 111 -8.56 -0.32 -1.99
N VAL A 112 -9.59 0.27 -2.61
CA VAL A 112 -9.68 0.36 -4.07
C VAL A 112 -8.55 1.20 -4.64
N VAL A 113 -8.32 2.41 -4.10
CA VAL A 113 -7.26 3.32 -4.57
C VAL A 113 -5.87 2.69 -4.41
N VAL A 114 -5.58 2.09 -3.26
CA VAL A 114 -4.30 1.42 -2.99
C VAL A 114 -4.15 0.17 -3.85
N GLY A 115 -5.22 -0.59 -4.07
CA GLY A 115 -5.20 -1.73 -4.98
C GLY A 115 -4.88 -1.33 -6.42
N VAL A 116 -5.47 -0.24 -6.92
CA VAL A 116 -5.15 0.32 -8.25
C VAL A 116 -3.70 0.81 -8.29
N HIS A 117 -3.21 1.44 -7.23
CA HIS A 117 -1.81 1.84 -7.08
C HIS A 117 -0.83 0.64 -7.21
N TYR A 118 -1.24 -0.59 -6.87
CA TYR A 118 -0.42 -1.79 -7.08
C TYR A 118 -0.46 -2.38 -8.50
N LEU A 119 -1.37 -1.95 -9.38
CA LEU A 119 -1.39 -2.46 -10.77
C LEU A 119 -0.08 -2.12 -11.52
N PRO A 120 0.45 -0.87 -11.47
CA PRO A 120 1.76 -0.56 -12.03
C PRO A 120 2.92 -1.38 -11.42
N PHE A 121 2.78 -1.88 -10.18
CA PHE A 121 3.83 -2.67 -9.53
C PHE A 121 4.09 -3.99 -10.25
N VAL A 122 3.10 -4.52 -10.97
CA VAL A 122 3.26 -5.72 -11.81
C VAL A 122 4.38 -5.51 -12.82
N PHE A 123 4.44 -4.34 -13.46
CA PHE A 123 5.50 -3.99 -14.39
C PHE A 123 6.74 -3.45 -13.66
N LEU A 124 6.58 -2.58 -12.65
CA LEU A 124 7.70 -1.98 -11.94
C LEU A 124 8.63 -3.03 -11.31
N TYR A 125 8.04 -4.06 -10.69
CA TYR A 125 8.78 -5.17 -10.08
C TYR A 125 8.91 -6.37 -11.02
N GLY A 126 8.18 -6.41 -12.14
CA GLY A 126 8.14 -7.60 -13.01
C GLY A 126 7.53 -8.83 -12.32
N MET A 127 6.61 -8.64 -11.38
CA MET A 127 6.04 -9.69 -10.52
C MET A 127 4.51 -9.73 -10.63
N LYS A 128 3.97 -10.85 -11.14
CA LYS A 128 2.50 -11.07 -11.23
C LYS A 128 1.82 -11.13 -9.86
N ALA A 129 2.56 -11.39 -8.78
CA ALA A 129 2.04 -11.38 -7.42
C ALA A 129 1.35 -10.05 -7.06
N TYR A 130 1.85 -8.92 -7.58
CA TYR A 130 1.20 -7.62 -7.37
C TYR A 130 -0.18 -7.51 -8.02
N ALA A 131 -0.46 -8.26 -9.08
CA ALA A 131 -1.80 -8.31 -9.67
C ALA A 131 -2.79 -9.00 -8.72
N VAL A 132 -2.34 -10.03 -7.99
CA VAL A 132 -3.15 -10.71 -6.98
C VAL A 132 -3.43 -9.76 -5.81
N LEU A 133 -2.42 -9.06 -5.30
CA LEU A 133 -2.62 -8.06 -4.24
C LEU A 133 -3.59 -6.96 -4.68
N ALA A 134 -3.42 -6.43 -5.90
CA ALA A 134 -4.31 -5.43 -6.46
C ALA A 134 -5.76 -5.94 -6.52
N ALA A 135 -5.98 -7.15 -7.04
CA ALA A 135 -7.30 -7.75 -7.13
C ALA A 135 -7.94 -7.98 -5.75
N VAL A 136 -7.16 -8.43 -4.76
CA VAL A 136 -7.64 -8.63 -3.38
C VAL A 136 -8.08 -7.32 -2.76
N LEU A 137 -7.30 -6.24 -2.90
CA LEU A 137 -7.65 -4.95 -2.31
C LEU A 137 -8.80 -4.26 -3.06
N ILE A 138 -8.81 -4.27 -4.39
CA ILE A 138 -9.91 -3.70 -5.19
C ILE A 138 -11.20 -4.48 -4.93
N GLY A 139 -11.17 -5.80 -5.11
CA GLY A 139 -12.33 -6.66 -4.90
C GLY A 139 -12.82 -6.62 -3.46
N GLY A 140 -11.90 -6.65 -2.49
CA GLY A 140 -12.21 -6.52 -1.07
C GLY A 140 -12.84 -5.16 -0.74
N GLY A 141 -12.29 -4.06 -1.24
CA GLY A 141 -12.84 -2.72 -1.03
C GLY A 141 -14.24 -2.58 -1.61
N VAL A 142 -14.45 -3.00 -2.86
CA VAL A 142 -15.78 -2.99 -3.50
C VAL A 142 -16.78 -3.87 -2.73
N THR A 143 -16.38 -5.09 -2.37
CA THR A 143 -17.26 -6.04 -1.69
C THR A 143 -17.65 -5.54 -0.30
N ILE A 144 -16.68 -5.05 0.49
CA ILE A 144 -16.93 -4.54 1.85
C ILE A 144 -17.80 -3.27 1.77
N GLY A 145 -17.47 -2.34 0.88
CA GLY A 145 -18.25 -1.11 0.71
C GLY A 145 -19.71 -1.36 0.32
N TRP A 146 -19.97 -2.42 -0.47
CA TRP A 146 -21.32 -2.80 -0.90
C TRP A 146 -22.08 -3.61 0.15
N THR A 147 -21.43 -4.59 0.78
CA THR A 147 -22.11 -5.58 1.64
C THR A 147 -22.10 -5.22 3.13
N LEU A 148 -21.18 -4.37 3.56
CA LEU A 148 -21.02 -3.95 4.95
C LEU A 148 -21.00 -2.40 5.08
N PRO A 149 -22.02 -1.69 4.57
CA PRO A 149 -22.02 -0.22 4.49
C PRO A 149 -22.08 0.48 5.87
N ASP A 150 -22.38 -0.27 6.93
CA ASP A 150 -22.45 0.22 8.31
C ASP A 150 -21.23 -0.16 9.16
N SER A 151 -20.24 -0.83 8.56
CA SER A 151 -19.03 -1.27 9.27
C SER A 151 -17.83 -0.40 8.93
N PHE A 152 -17.36 0.37 9.92
CA PHE A 152 -16.20 1.23 9.73
C PHE A 152 -14.90 0.43 9.55
N ALA A 153 -14.53 -0.42 10.50
CA ALA A 153 -13.15 -0.91 10.62
C ALA A 153 -12.80 -2.17 9.79
N VAL A 154 -13.79 -2.90 9.25
CA VAL A 154 -13.55 -4.20 8.60
C VAL A 154 -12.59 -4.09 7.41
N GLY A 155 -12.74 -3.06 6.57
CA GLY A 155 -11.82 -2.79 5.46
C GLY A 155 -10.37 -2.57 5.94
N GLY A 156 -10.21 -1.87 7.07
CA GLY A 156 -8.91 -1.63 7.69
C GLY A 156 -8.20 -2.93 8.08
N TRP A 157 -8.91 -3.82 8.77
CA TRP A 157 -8.38 -5.12 9.20
C TRP A 157 -8.03 -6.04 8.02
N VAL A 158 -8.93 -6.14 7.03
CA VAL A 158 -8.71 -6.99 5.85
C VAL A 158 -7.48 -6.53 5.06
N ALA A 159 -7.35 -5.23 4.82
CA ALA A 159 -6.19 -4.68 4.13
C ALA A 159 -4.89 -4.85 4.92
N ALA A 160 -4.91 -4.63 6.24
CA ALA A 160 -3.75 -4.87 7.10
C ALA A 160 -3.25 -6.31 6.98
N ILE A 161 -4.15 -7.30 7.09
CA ILE A 161 -3.82 -8.72 6.95
C ILE A 161 -3.29 -9.00 5.54
N ALA A 162 -3.96 -8.52 4.49
CA ALA A 162 -3.54 -8.75 3.11
C ALA A 162 -2.12 -8.22 2.84
N LEU A 163 -1.81 -7.01 3.31
CA LEU A 163 -0.50 -6.37 3.15
C LEU A 163 0.60 -7.09 3.93
N LEU A 164 0.33 -7.48 5.19
CA LEU A 164 1.29 -8.19 6.02
C LEU A 164 1.57 -9.61 5.50
N VAL A 165 0.54 -10.35 5.09
CA VAL A 165 0.69 -11.68 4.46
C VAL A 165 1.47 -11.55 3.15
N PHE A 166 1.12 -10.56 2.32
CA PHE A 166 1.82 -10.34 1.07
C PHE A 166 3.29 -9.94 1.28
N SER A 167 3.57 -9.09 2.27
CA SER A 167 4.94 -8.74 2.68
C SER A 167 5.77 -9.98 2.99
N LEU A 168 5.26 -10.88 3.83
CA LEU A 168 5.92 -12.14 4.16
C LEU A 168 6.11 -13.04 2.94
N TYR A 169 5.12 -13.07 2.05
CA TYR A 169 5.21 -13.83 0.80
C TYR A 169 6.35 -13.30 -0.09
N VAL A 170 6.40 -12.00 -0.39
CA VAL A 170 7.43 -11.45 -1.28
C VAL A 170 8.82 -11.40 -0.66
N TRP A 171 8.92 -11.35 0.69
CA TRP A 171 10.18 -11.47 1.41
C TRP A 171 10.86 -12.83 1.17
N ARG A 172 10.08 -13.92 1.11
CA ARG A 172 10.60 -15.29 0.96
C ARG A 172 11.00 -15.66 -0.48
N HIS A 173 10.73 -14.78 -1.45
CA HIS A 173 11.01 -15.00 -2.87
C HIS A 173 12.15 -14.10 -3.39
N ASP A 174 13.03 -13.64 -2.49
CA ASP A 174 14.29 -12.96 -2.80
C ASP A 174 15.34 -13.91 -3.40
#